data_AF-A0A933G122-F1
#
_entry.id   AF-A0A933G122-F1
#
_cell.length_a   1.000
_cell.length_b   1.000
_cell.length_c   1.000
_cell.angle_alpha   90.00
_cell.angle_beta   90.00
_cell.angle_gamma   90.00
#
_symmetry.space_group_name_H-M   'P 1'
#
loop_
_entity.id
_entity.type
_entity.pdbx_description
1 polymer ?
#
loop_
_entity_poly.entity_id
_entity_poly.type
_entity_poly.pdbx_seq_one_letter_code
_entity_poly.pdbx_strand_id
1 'polypeptide(L)' 'MKDAIYLDYAATTPLHPDVREAMLPYLGERFGNPSATYTLAEEAHHAVDAARATVARLLGCRPTEVVFTSGGTESINAAL' A
#
# COMPACT_ATOMS: atom_id res chain seq x y z
N MET A 1 -5.62 -7.63 27.23
CA MET A 1 -5.39 -6.33 26.55
C MET A 1 -6.50 -5.30 26.76
N LYS A 2 -7.54 -5.55 27.58
CA LYS A 2 -8.69 -4.62 27.65
C LYS A 2 -8.39 -3.24 28.27
N ASP A 3 -7.23 -3.05 28.91
CA ASP A 3 -6.87 -1.77 29.58
C ASP A 3 -5.45 -1.27 29.27
N ALA A 4 -4.87 -1.64 28.13
CA ALA A 4 -3.53 -1.14 27.75
C ALA A 4 -3.66 0.17 26.96
N ILE A 5 -3.04 1.26 27.45
CA ILE A 5 -2.87 2.50 26.70
C ILE A 5 -1.61 2.39 25.86
N TYR A 6 -1.75 2.44 24.54
CA TYR A 6 -0.63 2.40 23.60
C TYR A 6 -0.06 3.80 23.38
N LEU A 7 1.19 4.03 23.77
CA LEU A 7 1.87 5.32 23.66
C LEU A 7 3.14 5.24 22.78
N ASP A 8 3.34 4.15 22.04
CA ASP A 8 4.56 3.89 21.25
C ASP A 8 4.34 4.04 19.73
N TYR A 9 3.65 5.11 19.32
CA TYR A 9 3.36 5.41 17.91
C TYR A 9 4.62 5.69 17.06
N ALA A 10 5.77 5.87 17.70
CA ALA A 10 7.06 6.01 17.03
C ALA A 10 7.60 4.67 16.50
N ALA A 11 7.28 3.55 17.16
CA ALA A 11 7.70 2.21 16.73
C ALA A 11 6.81 1.65 15.61
N THR A 12 5.48 1.76 15.77
CA THR A 12 4.50 1.40 14.73
C THR A 12 3.13 2.00 15.05
N THR A 13 2.15 1.81 14.17
CA THR A 13 0.79 2.30 14.36
C THR A 13 -0.24 1.19 14.10
N PRO A 14 -1.38 1.17 14.82
CA PRO A 14 -2.46 0.27 14.48
C PRO A 14 -3.02 0.60 13.10
N LEU A 15 -3.37 -0.43 12.33
CA LEU A 15 -4.00 -0.24 11.02
C LEU A 15 -5.35 0.47 11.19
N HIS A 16 -5.54 1.58 10.48
CA HIS A 16 -6.82 2.27 10.47
C HIS A 16 -7.92 1.37 9.90
N PRO A 17 -9.14 1.32 10.47
CA PRO A 17 -10.22 0.46 9.98
C PRO A 17 -10.49 0.61 8.48
N ASP A 18 -10.58 1.84 7.98
CA ASP A 18 -10.82 2.09 6.55
C ASP A 18 -9.69 1.57 5.64
N VAL A 19 -8.43 1.55 6.14
CA VAL A 19 -7.31 0.97 5.40
C VAL A 19 -7.45 -0.55 5.36
N ARG A 20 -7.85 -1.18 6.47
CA ARG A 20 -8.15 -2.62 6.49
C ARG A 20 -9.25 -2.96 5.48
N GLU A 21 -10.36 -2.24 5.51
CA GLU A 21 -11.48 -2.48 4.58
C GLU A 21 -11.07 -2.27 3.12
N ALA A 22 -10.23 -1.28 2.81
CA ALA A 22 -9.70 -1.09 1.46
C ALA A 22 -8.78 -2.23 1.00
N MET A 23 -8.07 -2.90 1.92
CA MET A 23 -7.16 -4.00 1.61
C MET A 23 -7.88 -5.34 1.44
N LEU A 24 -8.93 -5.61 2.23
CA LEU A 24 -9.59 -6.92 2.31
C LEU A 24 -10.00 -7.51 0.94
N PRO A 25 -10.56 -6.76 -0.03
CA PRO A 25 -10.93 -7.31 -1.33
C PRO A 25 -9.75 -7.97 -2.07
N TYR A 26 -8.54 -7.41 -1.95
CA TYR A 26 -7.33 -7.91 -2.63
C TYR A 26 -6.68 -9.10 -1.91
N LEU A 27 -7.06 -9.34 -0.65
CA LEU A 27 -6.71 -10.54 0.10
C LEU A 27 -7.72 -11.69 -0.09
N GLY A 28 -8.87 -11.39 -0.72
CA GLY A 28 -9.94 -12.33 -0.99
C GLY A 28 -10.17 -12.50 -2.49
N GLU A 29 -11.22 -11.86 -3.01
CA GLU A 29 -11.75 -12.10 -4.36
C GLU A 29 -10.93 -11.47 -5.48
N ARG A 30 -10.19 -10.39 -5.21
CA ARG A 30 -9.44 -9.59 -6.20
C ARG A 30 -7.94 -9.90 -6.18
N PHE A 31 -7.61 -11.18 -6.13
CA PHE A 31 -6.24 -11.68 -5.95
C PHE A 31 -5.40 -11.75 -7.25
N GLY A 32 -5.90 -11.17 -8.35
CA GLY A 32 -5.27 -11.26 -9.66
C GLY A 32 -3.82 -10.77 -9.67
N ASN A 33 -2.96 -11.43 -10.45
CA ASN A 33 -1.60 -10.98 -10.64
C ASN A 33 -1.59 -9.75 -11.57
N PRO A 34 -1.20 -8.54 -11.10
CA PRO A 34 -1.30 -7.30 -11.87
C PRO A 34 -0.36 -7.23 -13.09
N SER A 35 0.51 -8.22 -13.31
CA SER A 35 1.33 -8.32 -14.53
C SER A 35 0.70 -9.16 -15.64
N ALA A 36 -0.43 -9.81 -15.38
CA ALA A 36 -1.15 -10.60 -16.36
C ALA A 36 -2.20 -9.77 -17.11
N THR A 37 -2.71 -10.30 -18.22
CA THR A 37 -3.65 -9.60 -19.13
C THR A 37 -5.09 -10.09 -19.05
N TYR A 38 -5.41 -10.98 -18.10
CA TYR A 38 -6.78 -11.47 -17.92
C TYR A 38 -7.59 -10.49 -17.06
N THR A 39 -8.93 -10.52 -17.16
CA THR A 39 -9.82 -9.54 -16.50
C THR A 39 -9.58 -9.36 -15.00
N LEU A 40 -9.35 -10.45 -14.26
CA LEU A 40 -9.06 -10.37 -12.83
C LEU A 40 -7.73 -9.63 -12.52
N ALA A 41 -6.76 -9.64 -13.43
CA ALA A 41 -5.50 -8.92 -13.30
C ALA A 41 -5.65 -7.41 -13.55
N GLU A 42 -6.55 -7.00 -14.45
CA GLU A 42 -6.81 -5.59 -14.75
C GLU A 42 -7.25 -4.82 -13.50
N GLU A 43 -8.09 -5.44 -12.67
CA GLU A 43 -8.55 -4.82 -11.43
C GLU A 43 -7.42 -4.61 -10.41
N ALA A 44 -6.54 -5.61 -10.25
CA ALA A 44 -5.36 -5.50 -9.39
C ALA A 44 -4.36 -4.46 -9.93
N HIS A 45 -4.18 -4.40 -11.25
CA HIS A 45 -3.33 -3.42 -11.93
C HIS A 45 -3.81 -1.99 -11.65
N HIS A 46 -5.09 -1.72 -11.90
CA HIS A 46 -5.70 -0.42 -11.64
C HIS A 46 -5.62 -0.01 -10.16
N ALA A 47 -5.73 -0.96 -9.24
CA ALA A 47 -5.61 -0.70 -7.80
C ALA A 47 -4.20 -0.18 -7.44
N VAL A 48 -3.16 -0.82 -7.98
CA VAL A 48 -1.76 -0.41 -7.76
C VAL A 48 -1.51 0.97 -8.35
N ASP A 49 -2.04 1.26 -9.55
CA ASP A 49 -1.90 2.58 -10.18
C ASP A 49 -2.63 3.69 -9.43
N ALA A 50 -3.84 3.43 -8.93
CA ALA A 50 -4.58 4.36 -8.10
C ALA A 50 -3.85 4.65 -6.77
N ALA A 51 -3.27 3.62 -6.15
CA ALA A 51 -2.44 3.78 -4.96
C ALA A 51 -1.19 4.63 -5.26
N ARG A 52 -0.51 4.38 -6.39
CA ARG A 52 0.65 5.16 -6.83
C ARG A 52 0.31 6.62 -7.05
N ALA A 53 -0.80 6.90 -7.73
CA ALA A 53 -1.27 8.27 -7.95
C ALA A 53 -1.61 8.99 -6.63
N THR A 54 -2.19 8.27 -5.67
CA THR A 54 -2.49 8.81 -4.34
C THR A 54 -1.23 9.19 -3.58
N VAL A 55 -0.22 8.31 -3.56
CA VAL A 55 1.09 8.58 -2.92
C VAL A 55 1.80 9.73 -3.62
N ALA A 56 1.83 9.74 -4.95
CA ALA A 56 2.48 10.82 -5.71
C ALA A 56 1.84 12.18 -5.43
N ARG A 57 0.50 12.26 -5.35
CA ARG A 57 -0.22 13.48 -4.98
C ARG A 57 0.10 13.93 -3.56
N LEU A 58 0.21 13.00 -2.61
CA LEU A 58 0.58 13.31 -1.23
C LEU A 58 2.01 13.89 -1.13
N LEU A 59 2.94 13.36 -1.93
CA LEU A 59 4.34 13.77 -1.95
C LEU A 59 4.63 14.96 -2.89
N GLY A 60 3.69 15.35 -3.74
CA GLY A 60 3.87 16.42 -4.72
C GLY A 60 4.78 16.07 -5.90
N CYS A 61 4.81 14.79 -6.32
CA CYS A 61 5.62 14.30 -7.43
C CYS A 61 4.78 13.65 -8.54
N ARG A 62 5.42 13.25 -9.65
CA ARG A 62 4.76 12.47 -10.71
C ARG A 62 4.57 11.03 -10.26
N PRO A 63 3.49 10.34 -10.66
CA PRO A 63 3.31 8.91 -10.36
C PRO A 63 4.51 8.04 -10.77
N THR A 64 5.19 8.38 -11.87
CA THR A 64 6.37 7.68 -12.36
C THR A 64 7.61 7.84 -11.47
N GLU A 65 7.60 8.76 -10.50
CA GLU A 65 8.68 8.96 -9.52
C GLU A 65 8.46 8.13 -8.25
N VAL A 66 7.31 7.45 -8.11
CA VAL A 66 7.01 6.59 -6.95
C VAL A 66 7.33 5.14 -7.27
N VAL A 67 8.18 4.51 -6.45
CA VAL A 67 8.46 3.06 -6.46
C VAL A 67 7.96 2.48 -5.14
N PHE A 68 7.15 1.42 -5.20
CA PHE A 68 6.73 0.68 -4.01
C PHE A 68 7.81 -0.34 -3.64
N THR A 69 8.23 -0.32 -2.37
CA THR A 69 9.15 -1.31 -1.76
C THR A 69 8.45 -1.99 -0.58
N SER A 70 9.09 -2.97 0.05
CA SER A 70 8.54 -3.64 1.25
C SER A 70 8.53 -2.75 2.50
N GLY A 71 9.30 -1.67 2.52
CA GLY A 71 9.37 -0.73 3.64
C GLY A 71 10.56 0.23 3.56
N GLY A 72 10.67 1.11 4.57
CA GLY A 72 11.66 2.20 4.58
C GLY A 72 13.11 1.73 4.53
N THR A 73 13.45 0.62 5.18
CA THR A 73 14.81 0.05 5.14
C THR A 73 15.22 -0.34 3.71
N GLU A 74 14.32 -0.97 2.95
CA GLU A 74 14.60 -1.31 1.55
C GLU A 74 14.69 -0.05 0.69
N SER A 75 13.80 0.93 0.88
CA SER A 75 13.83 2.18 0.12
C SER A 75 15.15 2.92 0.27
N ILE A 76 15.67 3.01 1.50
CA ILE A 76 16.94 3.69 1.77
C ILE A 76 18.09 2.94 1.10
N ASN A 77 18.14 1.61 1.21
CA ASN A 77 19.20 0.83 0.57
C ASN A 77 19.15 0.89 -0.96
N ALA A 78 17.96 1.00 -1.56
CA ALA A 78 17.81 1.13 -3.00
C ALA A 78 18.24 2.51 -3.56
N ALA A 79 18.37 3.52 -2.70
CA ALA A 79 18.71 4.89 -3.08
C ALA A 79 20.21 5.22 -2.93
N LEU A 80 20.99 4.35 -2.29
CA LEU A 80 22.44 4.45 -2.13
C LEU A 80 23.17 3.88 -3.35
#